data_AF-A0A2G2D392-F1
#
_entry.id   AF-A0A2G2D392-F1
#
_cell.length_a   1.000
_cell.length_b   1.000
_cell.length_c   1.000
_cell.angle_alpha   90.00
_cell.angle_beta   90.00
_cell.angle_gamma   90.00
#
_symmetry.space_group_name_H-M   'P 1'
#
loop_
_entity.id
_entity.type
_entity.pdbx_description
1 polymer ?
#
loop_
_entity_poly.entity_id
_entity_poly.type
_entity_poly.pdbx_seq_one_letter_code
_entity_poly.pdbx_strand_id
1 'polypeptide(L)'
;MAISIRSVFLALSLAGFAAVASAPASAGDCTGYVVGVKPISQYNHARGNGFLAVRTGPGSSYQQTGEVYRGDEVSVYDRRGNWYAITCMSGRCMQPLWGTPMPSGWVSRKYIDAAGVCP
;
A
#
# COMPACT_ATOMS: atom_id res chain seq x y z
N MET A 1 21.08 77.39 -8.09
CA MET A 1 20.63 76.39 -9.08
C MET A 1 20.75 75.02 -8.40
N ALA A 2 19.67 74.53 -7.79
CA ALA A 2 19.68 73.37 -6.89
C ALA A 2 19.41 72.07 -7.67
N ILE A 3 20.22 71.05 -7.44
CA ILE A 3 20.22 69.76 -8.13
C ILE A 3 19.52 68.70 -7.27
N SER A 4 18.55 68.04 -7.91
CA SER A 4 17.92 66.74 -7.68
C SER A 4 18.59 65.78 -6.67
N ILE A 5 17.81 65.30 -5.69
CA ILE A 5 18.15 64.13 -4.84
C ILE A 5 17.03 63.08 -4.91
N ARG A 6 17.23 62.20 -5.89
CA ARG A 6 17.12 60.73 -5.92
C ARG A 6 16.22 60.04 -4.87
N SER A 7 15.23 59.35 -5.44
CA SER A 7 14.36 58.32 -4.90
C SER A 7 15.02 57.37 -3.89
N VAL A 8 14.40 57.24 -2.72
CA VAL A 8 14.74 56.22 -1.73
C VAL A 8 14.04 54.91 -2.12
N PHE A 9 14.84 53.91 -2.47
CA PHE A 9 14.39 52.56 -2.78
C PHE A 9 13.94 51.83 -1.51
N LEU A 10 12.68 51.41 -1.47
CA LEU A 10 12.14 50.51 -0.44
C LEU A 10 12.58 49.07 -0.76
N ALA A 11 13.49 48.51 0.02
CA ALA A 11 13.90 47.12 -0.13
C ALA A 11 12.86 46.19 0.55
N LEU A 12 11.98 45.60 -0.25
CA LEU A 12 11.10 44.49 0.18
C LEU A 12 11.92 43.20 0.18
N SER A 13 12.29 42.69 1.36
CA SER A 13 12.90 41.36 1.50
C SER A 13 11.81 40.30 1.44
N LEU A 14 11.75 39.58 0.32
CA LEU A 14 10.96 38.35 0.19
C LEU A 14 11.64 37.24 0.98
N ALA A 15 11.06 36.86 2.11
CA ALA A 15 11.38 35.62 2.79
C ALA A 15 10.99 34.44 1.86
N GLY A 16 11.99 33.78 1.29
CA GLY A 16 11.80 32.60 0.45
C GLY A 16 11.30 31.42 1.29
N PHE A 17 10.05 31.03 1.06
CA PHE A 17 9.54 29.73 1.53
C PHE A 17 10.23 28.63 0.72
N ALA A 18 11.09 27.86 1.37
CA ALA A 18 11.63 26.63 0.80
C ALA A 18 10.48 25.60 0.68
N ALA A 19 10.05 25.32 -0.54
CA ALA A 19 9.12 24.24 -0.83
C ALA A 19 9.82 22.91 -0.55
N VAL A 20 9.38 22.20 0.50
CA VAL A 20 9.77 20.81 0.71
C VAL A 20 9.09 19.99 -0.39
N ALA A 21 9.86 19.60 -1.41
CA ALA A 21 9.39 18.65 -2.41
C ALA A 21 9.16 17.31 -1.73
N SER A 22 7.90 16.92 -1.54
CA SER A 22 7.55 15.57 -1.15
C SER A 22 7.92 14.63 -2.29
N ALA A 23 8.99 13.85 -2.12
CA ALA A 23 9.28 12.75 -3.02
C ALA A 23 8.07 11.80 -3.08
N PRO A 24 7.68 11.29 -4.25
CA PRO A 24 6.62 10.30 -4.33
C PRO A 24 7.05 9.06 -3.53
N ALA A 25 6.17 8.56 -2.68
CA ALA A 25 6.38 7.26 -2.06
C ALA A 25 6.42 6.21 -3.18
N SER A 26 7.59 5.64 -3.43
CA SER A 26 7.74 4.55 -4.40
C SER A 26 6.94 3.36 -3.87
N ALA A 27 5.76 3.10 -4.46
CA ALA A 27 5.11 1.81 -4.30
C ALA A 27 6.10 0.78 -4.82
N GLY A 28 6.56 -0.13 -3.95
CA GLY A 28 7.66 -1.04 -4.28
C GLY A 28 7.45 -1.74 -5.62
N ASP A 29 8.54 -1.95 -6.36
CA ASP A 29 8.55 -2.52 -7.72
C ASP A 29 7.98 -3.94 -7.83
N CYS A 30 7.54 -4.53 -6.71
CA CYS A 30 6.90 -5.84 -6.67
C CYS A 30 5.40 -5.70 -6.41
N THR A 31 4.63 -6.12 -7.40
CA THR A 31 3.18 -6.26 -7.32
C THR A 31 2.80 -7.72 -7.52
N GLY A 32 1.55 -8.06 -7.28
CA GLY A 32 1.06 -9.39 -7.58
C GLY A 32 -0.45 -9.51 -7.50
N TYR A 33 -0.94 -10.64 -7.97
CA TYR A 33 -2.36 -10.97 -7.92
C TYR A 33 -2.61 -12.14 -6.98
N VAL A 34 -3.73 -12.07 -6.25
CA VAL A 34 -4.17 -13.18 -5.40
C VAL A 34 -4.71 -14.32 -6.27
N VAL A 35 -4.10 -15.49 -6.16
CA VAL A 35 -4.41 -16.68 -6.95
C VAL A 35 -4.67 -17.90 -6.05
N GLY A 36 -5.24 -18.97 -6.62
CA GLY A 36 -5.35 -20.27 -5.94
C GLY A 36 -6.34 -20.36 -4.77
N VAL A 37 -6.97 -19.27 -4.36
CA VAL A 37 -8.10 -19.30 -3.41
C VAL A 37 -9.42 -19.61 -4.14
N LYS A 38 -10.39 -20.17 -3.41
CA LYS A 38 -11.73 -20.45 -3.94
C LYS A 38 -12.39 -19.17 -4.48
N PRO A 39 -13.29 -19.27 -5.47
CA PRO A 39 -14.04 -18.11 -5.94
C PRO A 39 -14.88 -17.50 -4.81
N ILE A 40 -15.14 -16.20 -4.91
CA ILE A 40 -15.94 -15.45 -3.94
C ILE A 40 -17.37 -15.99 -3.79
N SER A 41 -17.91 -16.67 -4.81
CA SER A 41 -19.22 -17.37 -4.74
C SER A 41 -19.25 -18.50 -3.71
N GLN A 42 -18.08 -18.98 -3.26
CA GLN A 42 -17.94 -19.99 -2.20
C GLN A 42 -17.43 -19.38 -0.89
N TYR A 43 -17.55 -18.06 -0.72
CA TYR A 43 -17.12 -17.36 0.48
C TYR A 43 -17.77 -17.94 1.73
N ASN A 44 -16.94 -18.25 2.72
CA ASN A 44 -17.37 -18.60 4.06
C ASN A 44 -16.22 -18.29 5.02
N HIS A 45 -16.33 -17.17 5.74
CA HIS A 45 -15.33 -16.73 6.71
C HIS A 45 -15.03 -17.80 7.75
N ALA A 46 -16.06 -18.35 8.38
CA ALA A 46 -15.94 -19.35 9.45
C ALA A 46 -15.24 -20.65 9.00
N ARG A 47 -15.30 -20.98 7.71
CA ARG A 47 -14.64 -22.17 7.13
C ARG A 47 -13.32 -21.87 6.42
N GLY A 48 -12.86 -20.62 6.39
CA GLY A 48 -11.65 -20.24 5.68
C GLY A 48 -11.73 -20.37 4.15
N ASN A 49 -12.92 -20.18 3.56
CA ASN A 49 -13.14 -20.33 2.13
C ASN A 49 -13.38 -18.98 1.43
N GLY A 50 -12.81 -18.84 0.23
CA GLY A 50 -13.10 -17.72 -0.68
C GLY A 50 -12.20 -16.51 -0.49
N PHE A 51 -11.23 -16.55 0.42
CA PHE A 51 -10.32 -15.46 0.71
C PHE A 51 -8.92 -15.98 1.08
N LEU A 52 -7.94 -15.08 1.06
CA LEU A 52 -6.63 -15.22 1.65
C LEU A 52 -6.54 -14.32 2.88
N ALA A 53 -6.23 -14.90 4.04
CA ALA A 53 -6.15 -14.18 5.30
C ALA A 53 -4.92 -13.25 5.31
N VAL A 54 -5.14 -11.96 5.61
CA VAL A 54 -4.10 -10.99 5.94
C VAL A 54 -3.90 -11.01 7.45
N ARG A 55 -2.67 -11.23 7.91
CA ARG A 55 -2.32 -11.49 9.31
C ARG A 55 -1.33 -10.48 9.86
N THR A 56 -1.27 -10.37 11.19
CA THR A 56 -0.31 -9.47 11.88
C THR A 56 1.14 -9.91 11.77
N GLY A 57 1.44 -11.16 11.38
CA GLY A 57 2.80 -11.67 11.25
C GLY A 57 2.92 -12.88 10.30
N PRO A 58 4.16 -13.28 9.95
CA PRO A 58 4.46 -14.32 8.97
C PRO A 58 4.20 -15.73 9.53
N GLY A 59 2.94 -16.11 9.71
CA GLY A 59 2.55 -17.41 10.26
C GLY A 59 1.04 -17.57 10.38
N SER A 60 0.55 -18.80 10.36
CA SER A 60 -0.88 -19.09 10.54
C SER A 60 -1.37 -18.91 11.98
N SER A 61 -0.46 -18.85 12.96
CA SER A 61 -0.76 -18.57 14.37
C SER A 61 -0.99 -17.08 14.66
N TYR A 62 -0.54 -16.18 13.77
CA TYR A 62 -0.77 -14.75 13.93
C TYR A 62 -2.23 -14.40 13.66
N GLN A 63 -2.74 -13.40 14.37
CA GLN A 63 -4.11 -12.94 14.25
C GLN A 63 -4.43 -12.48 12.82
N GLN A 64 -5.57 -12.91 12.28
CA GLN A 64 -6.13 -12.39 11.04
C GLN A 64 -6.77 -11.03 11.28
N THR A 65 -6.46 -10.05 10.44
CA THR A 65 -6.95 -8.66 10.53
C THR A 65 -7.66 -8.19 9.26
N GLY A 66 -7.49 -8.91 8.14
CA GLY A 66 -8.19 -8.62 6.91
C GLY A 66 -8.21 -9.79 5.94
N GLU A 67 -8.76 -9.52 4.76
CA GLU A 67 -8.93 -10.51 3.69
C GLU A 67 -8.62 -9.87 2.34
N VAL A 68 -7.95 -10.64 1.48
CA VAL A 68 -7.83 -10.37 0.05
C VAL A 68 -8.42 -11.54 -0.73
N TYR A 69 -8.97 -11.29 -1.91
CA TYR A 69 -9.78 -12.23 -2.67
C TYR A 69 -9.13 -12.55 -4.01
N ARG A 70 -9.50 -13.68 -4.63
CA ARG A 70 -8.94 -14.08 -5.93
C ARG A 70 -9.08 -12.96 -6.96
N GLY A 71 -7.96 -12.56 -7.55
CA GLY A 71 -7.88 -11.48 -8.55
C GLY A 71 -7.61 -10.10 -7.96
N ASP A 72 -7.59 -9.94 -6.63
CA ASP A 72 -7.15 -8.70 -6.01
C ASP A 72 -5.68 -8.44 -6.32
N GLU A 73 -5.36 -7.18 -6.57
CA GLU A 73 -4.00 -6.72 -6.82
C GLU A 73 -3.40 -6.20 -5.51
N VAL A 74 -2.14 -6.56 -5.26
CA VAL A 74 -1.42 -6.19 -4.05
C VAL A 74 0.00 -5.72 -4.38
N SER A 75 0.51 -4.77 -3.59
CA SER A 75 1.94 -4.47 -3.53
C SER A 75 2.60 -5.37 -2.51
N VAL A 76 3.78 -5.90 -2.80
CA VAL A 76 4.59 -6.71 -1.86
C VAL A 76 5.78 -5.87 -1.39
N TYR A 77 5.96 -5.74 -0.08
CA TYR A 77 7.00 -4.86 0.49
C TYR A 77 7.93 -5.54 1.51
N ASP A 78 7.66 -6.78 1.93
CA ASP A 78 8.59 -7.59 2.75
C ASP A 78 8.37 -9.09 2.47
N ARG A 79 9.40 -9.91 2.73
CA ARG A 79 9.35 -11.37 2.60
C ARG A 79 10.03 -12.04 3.78
N ARG A 80 9.33 -13.01 4.38
CA ARG A 80 9.90 -13.87 5.44
C ARG A 80 9.50 -15.32 5.19
N GLY A 81 10.44 -16.12 4.71
CA GLY A 81 10.21 -17.51 4.35
C GLY A 81 9.07 -17.65 3.33
N ASN A 82 8.00 -18.35 3.73
CA ASN A 82 6.81 -18.63 2.90
C ASN A 82 5.71 -17.56 3.02
N TRP A 83 6.05 -16.35 3.47
CA TRP A 83 5.11 -15.26 3.70
C TRP A 83 5.56 -13.98 3.00
N TYR A 84 4.60 -13.25 2.46
CA TYR A 84 4.77 -11.89 1.95
C TYR A 84 4.02 -10.91 2.84
N ALA A 85 4.63 -9.76 3.11
CA ALA A 85 3.90 -8.60 3.61
C ALA A 85 3.38 -7.80 2.41
N ILE A 86 2.08 -7.55 2.41
CA ILE A 86 1.37 -6.95 1.29
C ILE A 86 0.49 -5.79 1.74
N THR A 87 0.16 -4.93 0.80
CA THR A 87 -0.91 -3.94 0.92
C THR A 87 -1.85 -4.09 -0.26
N CYS A 88 -3.16 -4.12 -0.01
CA CYS A 88 -4.18 -4.11 -1.05
C CYS A 88 -4.07 -2.85 -1.92
N MET A 89 -4.03 -3.04 -3.25
CA MET A 89 -4.01 -1.95 -4.22
C MET A 89 -5.35 -1.79 -4.93
N SER A 90 -5.93 -2.89 -5.41
CA SER A 90 -7.18 -2.87 -6.17
C SER A 90 -7.95 -4.19 -6.04
N GLY A 91 -9.22 -4.19 -6.46
CA GLY A 91 -10.13 -5.34 -6.37
C GLY A 91 -11.11 -5.29 -5.20
N ARG A 92 -11.55 -6.46 -4.75
CA ARG A 92 -12.55 -6.62 -3.69
C ARG A 92 -12.02 -6.20 -2.32
N CYS A 93 -10.72 -6.29 -2.06
CA CYS A 93 -10.11 -5.87 -0.79
C CYS A 93 -10.32 -4.38 -0.44
N MET A 94 -10.75 -3.53 -1.38
CA MET A 94 -11.20 -2.16 -1.09
C MET A 94 -12.57 -2.09 -0.40
N GLN A 95 -13.41 -3.12 -0.59
CA GLN A 95 -14.73 -3.28 0.02
C GLN A 95 -14.93 -4.75 0.42
N PRO A 96 -14.16 -5.23 1.42
CA PRO A 96 -14.10 -6.65 1.75
C PRO A 96 -15.39 -7.14 2.39
N LEU A 97 -15.60 -8.46 2.34
CA LEU A 97 -16.72 -9.13 3.02
C LEU A 97 -16.48 -9.26 4.54
N TRP A 98 -15.23 -9.08 4.98
CA TRP A 98 -14.83 -9.05 6.38
C TRP A 98 -13.54 -8.24 6.59
N GLY A 99 -13.42 -7.56 7.73
CA GLY A 99 -12.25 -6.77 8.09
C GLY A 99 -12.29 -5.35 7.54
N THR A 100 -11.17 -4.64 7.64
CA THR A 100 -11.06 -3.24 7.21
C THR A 100 -10.72 -3.13 5.71
N PRO A 101 -11.21 -2.10 5.01
CA PRO A 101 -10.77 -1.76 3.66
C PRO A 101 -9.26 -1.62 3.54
N MET A 102 -8.72 -1.93 2.36
CA MET A 102 -7.30 -1.80 2.03
C MET A 102 -6.38 -2.46 3.06
N PRO A 103 -6.58 -3.75 3.40
CA PRO A 103 -5.79 -4.41 4.43
C PRO A 103 -4.30 -4.44 4.04
N SER A 104 -3.46 -4.34 5.07
CA SER A 104 -2.01 -4.49 4.98
C SER A 104 -1.53 -5.46 6.05
N GLY A 105 -0.57 -6.32 5.70
CA GLY A 105 -0.04 -7.35 6.60
C GLY A 105 0.46 -8.58 5.86
N TRP A 106 0.56 -9.70 6.58
CA TRP A 106 1.21 -10.91 6.10
C TRP A 106 0.23 -11.90 5.48
N VAL A 107 0.57 -12.40 4.31
CA VAL A 107 -0.18 -13.43 3.57
C VAL A 107 0.74 -14.59 3.18
N SER A 108 0.16 -15.76 2.99
CA SER A 108 0.93 -16.92 2.52
C SER A 108 1.35 -16.72 1.07
N ARG A 109 2.65 -16.77 0.81
CA ARG A 109 3.26 -16.51 -0.50
C ARG A 109 2.72 -17.40 -1.62
N LYS A 110 2.33 -18.63 -1.31
CA LYS A 110 1.84 -19.60 -2.30
C LYS A 110 0.56 -19.16 -3.04
N TYR A 111 -0.12 -18.14 -2.54
CA TYR A 111 -1.34 -17.59 -3.14
C TYR A 111 -1.13 -16.22 -3.78
N ILE A 112 0.10 -15.76 -3.92
CA ILE A 112 0.43 -14.52 -4.60
C ILE A 112 1.24 -14.85 -5.84
N ASP A 113 0.68 -14.53 -7.01
CA ASP A 113 1.42 -14.50 -8.26
C ASP A 113 2.12 -13.15 -8.37
N ALA A 114 3.33 -13.08 -7.81
CA ALA A 114 4.10 -11.85 -7.72
C ALA A 114 4.99 -11.65 -8.96
N ALA A 115 5.07 -10.42 -9.44
CA ALA A 115 5.91 -9.99 -10.55
C ALA A 115 6.73 -8.75 -10.18
N GLY A 116 7.84 -8.54 -10.90
CA GLY A 116 8.77 -7.44 -10.64
C GLY A 116 9.92 -7.82 -9.70
N VAL A 117 10.50 -6.82 -9.03
CA VAL A 117 11.67 -7.00 -8.15
C VAL A 117 11.20 -7.10 -6.70
N CYS A 118 10.97 -8.33 -6.25
CA CYS A 118 10.45 -8.60 -4.90
C CYS A 118 11.57 -8.74 -3.86
N PRO A 119 11.37 -8.23 -2.63
CA PRO A 119 12.29 -8.42 -1.51
C PRO A 119 12.44 -9.91 -1.13
#